data_AF-A0A3D0S3W7-F1
#
_entry.id   AF-A0A3D0S3W7-F1
#
_cell.length_a   1.000
_cell.length_b   1.000
_cell.length_c   1.000
_cell.angle_alpha   90.00
_cell.angle_beta   90.00
_cell.angle_gamma   90.00
#
_symmetry.space_group_name_H-M   'P 1'
#
loop_
_entity.id
_entity.type
_entity.pdbx_description
1 polymer ?
#
loop_
_entity_poly.entity_id
_entity_poly.type
_entity_poly.pdbx_seq_one_letter_code
_entity_poly.pdbx_strand_id
1 'polypeptide(L)'
;MPEVEVAVLGGLLVRDHDEERVPRGQRSRDLLAALVLRHHQPVDPSVLLEQVWGEGAGLGVAVVHTQVARLRRDVGDPTVLTTGGGYRLGELDLDADRFAWLVSEARGAAPDDAVGLLRRALGLWRGDRPYADVSEQLVVAESSRLLGLRTAAFELLAERLLDRGDGAAVDEAAALSERLVAADPLRERGHELAILAAAR
;
A
#
# COMPACT_ATOMS: atom_id res chain seq x y z
N MET A 1 11.57 5.31 -15.92
CA MET A 1 10.57 4.98 -14.89
C MET A 1 9.22 5.12 -15.54
N PRO A 2 8.27 4.22 -15.30
CA PRO A 2 6.94 4.36 -15.89
C PRO A 2 6.31 5.68 -15.42
N GLU A 3 5.60 6.36 -16.32
CA GLU A 3 4.93 7.64 -16.03
C GLU A 3 3.64 7.46 -15.20
N VAL A 4 3.20 6.21 -15.04
CA VAL A 4 1.97 5.83 -14.33
C VAL A 4 2.31 5.14 -13.00
N GLU A 5 1.67 5.59 -11.92
CA GLU A 5 1.71 4.97 -10.59
C GLU A 5 0.30 4.55 -10.17
N VAL A 6 0.14 3.35 -9.64
CA VAL A 6 -1.08 2.96 -8.91
C VAL A 6 -0.80 3.05 -7.42
N ALA A 7 -1.64 3.82 -6.74
CA ALA A 7 -1.41 4.19 -5.36
C ALA A 7 -2.48 3.54 -4.47
N VAL A 8 -2.05 2.62 -3.61
CA VAL A 8 -2.89 1.74 -2.78
C VAL A 8 -2.68 1.92 -1.27
N LEU A 9 -1.69 2.70 -0.85
CA LEU A 9 -1.46 3.04 0.56
C LEU A 9 -2.46 4.09 1.09
N GLY A 10 -3.74 3.87 0.85
CA GLY A 10 -4.86 4.77 1.13
C GLY A 10 -6.06 4.39 0.28
N GLY A 11 -6.87 5.37 -0.11
CA GLY A 11 -7.82 5.19 -1.20
C GLY A 11 -7.11 4.89 -2.53
N LEU A 12 -7.70 4.01 -3.33
CA LEU A 12 -7.11 3.52 -4.57
C LEU A 12 -7.26 4.57 -5.68
N LEU A 13 -6.13 4.96 -6.25
CA LEU A 13 -6.06 5.92 -7.35
C LEU A 13 -4.91 5.59 -8.31
N VAL A 14 -4.96 6.17 -9.49
CA VAL A 14 -3.91 6.10 -10.50
C VAL A 14 -3.38 7.50 -10.74
N ARG A 15 -2.06 7.68 -10.65
CA ARG A 15 -1.38 8.91 -11.01
C ARG A 15 -0.73 8.73 -12.37
N ASP A 16 -0.93 9.70 -13.23
CA ASP A 16 -0.29 9.79 -14.53
C ASP A 16 0.23 11.23 -14.65
N HIS A 17 1.54 11.41 -14.52
CA HIS A 17 2.15 12.72 -14.33
C HIS A 17 1.52 13.51 -13.15
N ASP A 18 0.93 14.68 -13.41
CA ASP A 18 0.25 15.52 -12.43
C ASP A 18 -1.26 15.24 -12.30
N GLU A 19 -1.78 14.26 -13.04
CA GLU A 19 -3.21 13.92 -13.04
C GLU A 19 -3.50 12.73 -12.12
N GLU A 20 -4.35 12.95 -11.11
CA GLU A 20 -4.88 11.88 -10.27
C GLU A 20 -6.25 11.42 -10.81
N ARG A 21 -6.37 10.11 -11.06
CA ARG A 21 -7.57 9.47 -11.57
C ARG A 21 -8.06 8.41 -10.60
N VAL A 22 -9.30 8.55 -10.13
CA VAL A 22 -9.93 7.59 -9.20
C VAL A 22 -10.94 6.73 -9.96
N PRO A 23 -10.83 5.39 -9.94
CA PRO A 23 -11.84 4.52 -10.54
C PRO A 23 -13.23 4.77 -9.95
N ARG A 24 -14.21 4.96 -10.82
CA ARG A 24 -15.56 5.36 -10.41
C ARG A 24 -16.40 4.12 -10.07
N GLY A 25 -16.69 3.99 -8.78
CA GLY A 25 -17.57 2.95 -8.23
C GLY A 25 -16.81 1.74 -7.70
N GLN A 26 -17.43 1.05 -6.74
CA GLN A 26 -16.80 -0.02 -5.97
C GLN A 26 -16.22 -1.13 -6.85
N ARG A 27 -16.99 -1.59 -7.84
CA ARG A 27 -16.55 -2.68 -8.75
C ARG A 27 -15.37 -2.29 -9.64
N SER A 28 -15.21 -1.01 -10.01
CA SER A 28 -14.02 -0.54 -10.74
C SER A 28 -12.78 -0.63 -9.85
N ARG A 29 -12.91 -0.24 -8.57
CA ARG A 29 -11.81 -0.26 -7.59
C ARG A 29 -11.43 -1.69 -7.21
N ASP A 30 -12.42 -2.54 -6.94
CA ASP A 30 -12.22 -3.96 -6.66
C ASP A 30 -11.51 -4.64 -7.84
N LEU A 31 -11.91 -4.35 -9.08
CA LEU A 31 -11.27 -4.91 -10.27
C LEU A 31 -9.81 -4.46 -10.41
N LEU A 32 -9.52 -3.17 -10.18
CA LEU A 32 -8.15 -2.67 -10.21
C LEU A 32 -7.31 -3.30 -9.08
N ALA A 33 -7.85 -3.39 -7.87
CA ALA A 33 -7.17 -4.05 -6.75
C ALA A 33 -6.86 -5.53 -7.05
N ALA A 34 -7.80 -6.28 -7.62
CA ALA A 34 -7.58 -7.67 -8.02
C ALA A 34 -6.42 -7.82 -9.03
N LEU A 35 -6.27 -6.87 -9.95
CA LEU A 35 -5.15 -6.82 -10.89
C LEU A 35 -3.83 -6.43 -10.20
N VAL A 36 -3.84 -5.48 -9.27
CA VAL A 36 -2.67 -5.07 -8.48
C VAL A 36 -2.11 -6.25 -7.68
N LEU A 37 -2.98 -7.01 -7.01
CA LEU A 37 -2.61 -8.18 -6.21
C LEU A 37 -1.95 -9.31 -7.02
N ARG A 38 -1.99 -9.25 -8.35
CA ARG A 38 -1.37 -10.22 -9.26
C ARG A 38 -0.07 -9.71 -9.90
N HIS A 39 0.45 -8.56 -9.47
CA HIS A 39 1.79 -8.05 -9.82
C HIS A 39 2.16 -8.23 -11.30
N HIS A 40 1.39 -7.59 -12.19
CA HIS A 40 1.56 -7.60 -13.66
C HIS A 40 1.31 -8.94 -14.37
N GLN A 41 0.89 -9.99 -13.67
CA GLN A 41 0.49 -11.25 -14.30
C GLN A 41 -0.91 -11.13 -14.94
N PRO A 42 -1.14 -11.74 -16.12
CA PRO A 42 -2.48 -11.89 -16.68
C PRO A 42 -3.42 -12.63 -15.73
N VAL A 43 -4.64 -12.11 -15.60
CA VAL A 43 -5.72 -12.70 -14.82
C VAL A 43 -6.88 -13.03 -15.74
N ASP A 44 -7.31 -14.29 -15.69
CA ASP A 44 -8.44 -14.77 -16.47
C ASP A 44 -9.73 -14.03 -16.06
N PRO A 45 -10.60 -13.64 -17.00
CA PRO A 45 -11.84 -12.95 -16.68
C PRO A 45 -12.77 -13.73 -15.75
N SER A 46 -12.78 -15.06 -15.78
CA SER A 46 -13.58 -15.87 -14.84
C SER A 46 -13.08 -15.77 -13.40
N VAL A 47 -11.76 -15.67 -13.20
CA VAL A 47 -11.15 -15.44 -11.89
C VAL A 47 -11.50 -14.03 -11.37
N LEU A 48 -11.41 -13.02 -12.24
CA LEU A 48 -11.83 -11.65 -11.87
C LEU A 48 -13.33 -11.58 -11.53
N LEU A 49 -14.16 -12.34 -12.25
CA LEU A 49 -15.59 -12.43 -11.96
C LEU A 49 -15.83 -12.96 -10.54
N GLU A 50 -15.19 -14.07 -10.19
CA GLU A 50 -15.30 -14.71 -8.88
C GLU A 50 -14.78 -13.79 -7.76
N GLN A 51 -13.59 -13.20 -7.93
CA GLN A 51 -12.97 -12.37 -6.91
C GLN A 51 -13.76 -11.08 -6.63
N VAL A 52 -14.30 -10.45 -7.67
CA VAL A 52 -14.99 -9.17 -7.53
C VAL A 52 -16.46 -9.36 -7.21
N TRP A 53 -17.18 -10.28 -7.87
CA TRP A 53 -18.62 -10.45 -7.67
C TRP A 53 -19.00 -11.60 -6.73
N GLY A 54 -18.06 -12.47 -6.36
CA GLY A 54 -18.27 -13.65 -5.54
C GLY A 54 -18.66 -14.89 -6.36
N GLU A 55 -18.44 -16.07 -5.78
CA GLU A 55 -18.95 -17.33 -6.32
C GLU A 55 -20.48 -17.31 -6.40
N GLY A 56 -21.04 -17.81 -7.51
CA GLY A 56 -22.49 -18.00 -7.65
C GLY A 56 -23.30 -16.72 -7.90
N ALA A 57 -22.67 -15.60 -8.27
CA ALA A 57 -23.36 -14.34 -8.58
C ALA A 57 -24.40 -14.41 -9.72
N GLY A 58 -24.46 -15.53 -10.47
CA GLY A 58 -25.34 -15.70 -11.63
C GLY A 58 -24.98 -14.82 -12.82
N LEU A 59 -23.79 -14.19 -12.78
CA LEU A 59 -23.27 -13.31 -13.81
C LEU A 59 -22.33 -14.09 -14.75
N GLY A 60 -22.26 -13.66 -16.00
CA GLY A 60 -21.29 -14.17 -16.97
C GLY A 60 -20.09 -13.24 -17.12
N VAL A 61 -19.02 -13.75 -17.72
CA VAL A 61 -17.75 -13.02 -17.98
C VAL A 61 -17.96 -11.69 -18.72
N ALA A 62 -19.06 -11.51 -19.47
CA ALA A 62 -19.40 -10.25 -20.13
C ALA A 62 -19.45 -9.04 -19.17
N VAL A 63 -19.81 -9.24 -17.90
CA VAL A 63 -19.81 -8.17 -16.89
C VAL A 63 -18.39 -7.68 -16.60
N VAL A 64 -17.40 -8.59 -16.61
CA VAL A 64 -15.98 -8.25 -16.41
C VAL A 64 -15.49 -7.41 -17.58
N HIS A 65 -15.78 -7.80 -18.82
CA HIS A 65 -15.42 -7.01 -20.00
C HIS A 65 -16.00 -5.59 -19.94
N THR A 66 -17.27 -5.47 -19.55
CA THR A 66 -17.95 -4.18 -19.38
C THR A 66 -17.28 -3.34 -18.28
N GLN A 67 -16.91 -3.98 -17.17
CA GLN A 67 -16.28 -3.32 -16.04
C GLN A 67 -14.83 -2.91 -16.34
N VAL A 68 -14.09 -3.70 -17.13
CA VAL A 68 -12.76 -3.33 -17.65
C VAL A 68 -12.85 -2.12 -18.58
N ALA A 69 -13.82 -2.11 -19.50
CA ALA A 69 -14.03 -0.97 -20.39
C ALA A 69 -14.43 0.30 -19.63
N ARG A 70 -15.11 0.18 -18.49
CA ARG A 70 -15.34 1.32 -17.59
C ARG A 70 -14.06 1.74 -16.88
N LEU A 71 -13.33 0.79 -16.29
CA LEU A 71 -12.08 1.06 -15.59
C LEU A 71 -11.09 1.82 -16.48
N ARG A 72 -10.87 1.35 -17.72
CA ARG A 72 -10.00 2.03 -18.69
C ARG A 72 -10.40 3.47 -18.98
N ARG A 73 -11.70 3.76 -19.05
CA ARG A 73 -12.18 5.13 -19.22
C ARG A 73 -11.90 6.01 -18.00
N ASP A 74 -11.87 5.42 -16.80
CA ASP A 74 -11.61 6.14 -15.56
C ASP A 74 -10.11 6.39 -15.35
N VAL A 75 -9.24 5.43 -15.67
CA VAL A 75 -7.79 5.48 -15.33
C VAL A 75 -6.83 5.57 -16.52
N GLY A 76 -7.35 5.53 -17.74
CA GLY A 76 -6.57 5.50 -18.98
C GLY A 76 -6.36 4.08 -19.52
N ASP A 77 -6.28 3.99 -20.85
CA ASP A 77 -6.06 2.73 -21.58
C ASP A 77 -4.73 2.02 -21.31
N PRO A 78 -3.57 2.68 -21.09
CA PRO A 78 -2.31 1.95 -20.86
C PRO A 78 -2.26 1.22 -19.51
N THR A 79 -3.13 1.59 -18.57
CA THR A 79 -3.15 1.04 -17.21
C THR A 79 -3.58 -0.43 -17.17
N VAL A 80 -4.54 -0.83 -18.02
CA VAL A 80 -5.06 -2.21 -18.06
C VAL A 80 -4.97 -2.76 -19.47
N LEU A 81 -4.14 -3.78 -19.68
CA LEU A 81 -3.88 -4.38 -20.98
C LEU A 81 -4.67 -5.68 -21.16
N THR A 82 -5.16 -5.91 -22.38
CA THR A 82 -5.72 -7.21 -22.78
C THR A 82 -4.58 -8.08 -23.30
N THR A 83 -4.51 -9.33 -22.85
CA THR A 83 -3.55 -10.33 -23.29
C THR A 83 -4.28 -11.63 -23.69
N GLY A 84 -3.56 -12.60 -24.24
CA GLY A 84 -4.11 -13.93 -24.48
C GLY A 84 -4.58 -14.65 -23.20
N GLY A 85 -4.06 -14.27 -22.03
CA GLY A 85 -4.43 -14.83 -20.72
C GLY A 85 -5.45 -14.00 -19.93
N GLY A 86 -6.15 -13.06 -20.57
CA GLY A 86 -7.09 -12.16 -19.89
C GLY A 86 -6.52 -10.75 -19.69
N TYR A 87 -6.62 -10.20 -18.49
CA TYR A 87 -6.27 -8.80 -18.19
C TYR A 87 -5.07 -8.70 -17.26
N ARG A 88 -4.18 -7.74 -17.51
CA ARG A 88 -3.07 -7.40 -16.60
C ARG A 88 -2.89 -5.90 -16.51
N LEU A 89 -2.16 -5.46 -15.49
CA LEU A 89 -1.66 -4.09 -15.45
C LEU A 89 -0.59 -3.86 -16.52
N GLY A 90 -0.54 -2.64 -17.04
CA GLY A 90 0.55 -2.15 -17.88
C GLY A 90 1.87 -2.04 -17.12
N GLU A 91 2.84 -1.37 -17.72
CA GLU A 91 4.05 -0.95 -17.00
C GLU A 91 3.70 0.26 -16.14
N LEU A 92 3.77 0.09 -14.82
CA LEU A 92 3.43 1.11 -13.83
C LEU A 92 4.19 0.86 -12.53
N ASP A 93 4.34 1.90 -11.72
CA ASP A 93 4.87 1.81 -10.37
C ASP A 93 3.74 1.55 -9.35
N LEU A 94 4.04 0.83 -8.27
CA LEU A 94 3.14 0.69 -7.12
C LEU A 94 3.73 1.43 -5.92
N ASP A 95 2.94 2.30 -5.27
CA ASP A 95 3.39 3.00 -4.05
C ASP A 95 3.71 2.02 -2.92
N ALA A 96 3.01 0.88 -2.86
CA ALA A 96 3.29 -0.23 -1.95
C ALA A 96 4.66 -0.89 -2.19
N ASP A 97 5.07 -1.07 -3.44
CA ASP A 97 6.38 -1.64 -3.77
C ASP A 97 7.48 -0.63 -3.46
N ARG A 98 7.27 0.65 -3.78
CA ARG A 98 8.19 1.73 -3.41
C ARG A 98 8.33 1.86 -1.90
N PHE A 99 7.23 1.74 -1.16
CA PHE A 99 7.24 1.71 0.31
C PHE A 99 8.08 0.56 0.84
N ALA A 100 7.85 -0.66 0.35
CA ALA A 100 8.61 -1.84 0.76
C ALA A 100 10.10 -1.72 0.43
N TRP A 101 10.44 -1.18 -0.74
CA TRP A 101 11.81 -0.91 -1.13
C TRP A 101 12.48 0.12 -0.20
N LEU A 102 11.85 1.27 0.07
CA LEU A 102 12.41 2.29 0.97
C LEU A 102 12.65 1.77 2.39
N VAL A 103 11.72 0.95 2.92
CA VAL A 103 11.88 0.33 4.25
C VAL A 103 13.02 -0.70 4.23
N SER A 104 13.19 -1.44 3.14
CA SER A 104 14.31 -2.37 2.96
C SER A 104 15.66 -1.63 2.93
N GLU A 105 15.77 -0.57 2.12
CA GLU A 105 17.00 0.25 2.04
C GLU A 105 17.35 0.87 3.40
N ALA A 106 16.36 1.35 4.15
CA ALA A 106 16.59 1.95 5.46
C ALA A 106 17.20 0.98 6.49
N ARG A 107 16.99 -0.34 6.34
CA ARG A 107 17.58 -1.34 7.24
C ARG A 107 19.09 -1.47 7.08
N GLY A 108 19.61 -1.24 5.87
CA GLY A 108 21.04 -1.31 5.55
C GLY A 108 21.75 0.04 5.56
N ALA A 109 21.02 1.14 5.69
CA ALA A 109 21.56 2.50 5.63
C ALA A 109 22.20 2.93 6.96
N ALA A 110 23.07 3.94 6.90
CA ALA A 110 23.57 4.63 8.08
C ALA A 110 22.40 5.31 8.84
N PRO A 111 22.49 5.54 10.17
CA PRO A 111 21.36 6.01 10.96
C PRO A 111 20.66 7.27 10.43
N ASP A 112 21.42 8.29 10.02
CA ASP A 112 20.86 9.53 9.47
C ASP A 112 20.13 9.31 8.14
N ASP A 113 20.71 8.50 7.24
CA ASP A 113 20.10 8.16 5.95
C ASP A 113 18.84 7.31 6.13
N ALA A 114 18.86 6.37 7.09
CA ALA A 114 17.74 5.51 7.43
C ALA A 114 16.52 6.34 7.87
N VAL A 115 16.71 7.36 8.71
CA VAL A 115 15.63 8.27 9.14
C VAL A 115 15.00 8.96 7.92
N GLY A 116 15.81 9.48 7.00
CA GLY A 116 15.33 10.12 5.78
C GLY A 116 14.57 9.18 4.84
N LEU A 117 15.01 7.92 4.72
CA LEU A 117 14.32 6.87 3.95
C LEU A 117 12.98 6.50 4.60
N LEU A 118 12.94 6.30 5.91
CA LEU A 118 11.74 5.90 6.64
C LEU A 118 10.67 6.98 6.64
N ARG A 119 11.05 8.26 6.81
CA ARG A 119 10.12 9.38 6.69
C ARG A 119 9.50 9.47 5.30
N ARG A 120 10.31 9.29 4.25
CA ARG A 120 9.81 9.21 2.86
C ARG A 120 8.85 8.04 2.68
N ALA A 121 9.20 6.87 3.17
CA ALA A 121 8.36 5.67 3.09
C ALA A 121 7.01 5.90 3.78
N LEU A 122 7.02 6.33 5.04
CA LEU A 122 5.81 6.59 5.82
C LEU A 122 4.97 7.73 5.23
N GLY A 123 5.61 8.70 4.57
CA GLY A 123 4.93 9.79 3.85
C GLY A 123 4.16 9.36 2.59
N LEU A 124 4.38 8.14 2.08
CA LEU A 124 3.57 7.60 0.96
C LEU A 124 2.14 7.26 1.38
N TRP A 125 1.91 7.02 2.68
CA TRP A 125 0.62 6.64 3.22
C TRP A 125 -0.37 7.81 3.24
N ARG A 126 -1.51 7.61 2.59
CA ARG A 126 -2.65 8.52 2.50
C ARG A 126 -3.79 8.01 3.37
N GLY A 127 -3.62 8.20 4.67
CA GLY A 127 -4.55 7.73 5.70
C GLY A 127 -4.06 6.48 6.44
N ASP A 128 -4.96 5.87 7.21
CA ASP A 128 -4.59 4.81 8.15
C ASP A 128 -4.68 3.39 7.57
N ARG A 129 -5.48 3.21 6.51
CA ARG A 129 -5.74 1.90 5.90
C ARG A 129 -5.32 1.88 4.43
N PRO A 130 -4.57 0.85 3.98
CA PRO A 130 -4.37 0.63 2.56
C PRO A 130 -5.68 0.13 1.92
N TYR A 131 -5.86 0.35 0.63
CA TYR A 131 -7.05 -0.04 -0.12
C TYR A 131 -8.37 0.43 0.53
N ALA A 132 -8.40 1.65 1.06
CA ALA A 132 -9.46 2.14 1.97
C ALA A 132 -10.88 2.14 1.35
N ASP A 133 -10.98 2.14 0.03
CA ASP A 133 -12.21 2.18 -0.76
C ASP A 133 -12.43 0.92 -1.61
N VAL A 134 -11.76 -0.19 -1.25
CA VAL A 134 -11.88 -1.52 -1.86
C VAL A 134 -12.64 -2.46 -0.91
N SER A 135 -13.32 -3.46 -1.46
CA SER A 135 -14.00 -4.48 -0.67
C SER A 135 -13.01 -5.24 0.21
N GLU A 136 -13.24 -5.23 1.52
CA GLU A 136 -12.27 -5.69 2.53
C GLU A 136 -11.83 -7.15 2.33
N GLN A 137 -12.75 -8.06 2.01
CA GLN A 137 -12.42 -9.48 1.82
C GLN A 137 -11.43 -9.71 0.68
N LEU A 138 -11.43 -8.84 -0.34
CA LEU A 138 -10.54 -8.96 -1.49
C LEU A 138 -9.08 -8.67 -1.12
N VAL A 139 -8.86 -7.76 -0.17
CA VAL A 139 -7.54 -7.20 0.14
C VAL A 139 -7.04 -7.56 1.54
N VAL A 140 -7.81 -8.29 2.35
CA VAL A 140 -7.51 -8.54 3.77
C VAL A 140 -6.08 -9.02 4.04
N ALA A 141 -5.57 -9.96 3.24
CA ALA A 141 -4.23 -10.51 3.41
C ALA A 141 -3.15 -9.46 3.10
N GLU A 142 -3.30 -8.74 2.00
CA GLU A 142 -2.35 -7.72 1.57
C GLU A 142 -2.40 -6.48 2.47
N SER A 143 -3.60 -6.03 2.86
CA SER A 143 -3.78 -4.95 3.82
C SER A 143 -3.10 -5.27 5.15
N SER A 144 -3.24 -6.51 5.64
CA SER A 144 -2.57 -6.96 6.87
C SER A 144 -1.05 -6.94 6.73
N ARG A 145 -0.51 -7.41 5.58
CA ARG A 145 0.92 -7.38 5.29
C ARG A 145 1.46 -5.95 5.27
N LEU A 146 0.79 -5.03 4.59
CA LEU A 146 1.19 -3.63 4.46
C LEU A 146 1.12 -2.89 5.81
N LEU A 147 0.08 -3.13 6.61
CA LEU A 147 -0.03 -2.57 7.95
C LEU A 147 1.08 -3.08 8.87
N GLY A 148 1.39 -4.38 8.84
CA GLY A 148 2.53 -4.93 9.58
C GLY A 148 3.86 -4.30 9.18
N LEU A 149 4.08 -4.07 7.87
CA LEU A 149 5.26 -3.40 7.37
C LEU A 149 5.31 -1.91 7.79
N ARG A 150 4.17 -1.23 7.86
CA ARG A 150 4.05 0.14 8.39
C ARG A 150 4.43 0.22 9.86
N THR A 151 3.92 -0.70 10.68
CA THR A 151 4.29 -0.80 12.09
C THR A 151 5.80 -1.01 12.24
N ALA A 152 6.38 -1.95 11.48
CA ALA A 152 7.82 -2.19 11.51
C ALA A 152 8.65 -0.97 11.06
N ALA A 153 8.15 -0.17 10.12
CA ALA A 153 8.80 1.07 9.69
C ALA A 153 8.77 2.15 10.78
N PHE A 154 7.66 2.29 11.52
CA PHE A 154 7.60 3.19 12.67
C PHE A 154 8.53 2.74 13.80
N GLU A 155 8.59 1.44 14.10
CA GLU A 155 9.51 0.87 15.09
C GLU A 155 10.98 1.16 14.72
N LEU A 156 11.34 0.91 13.46
CA LEU A 156 12.69 1.17 12.98
C LEU A 156 13.02 2.67 13.00
N LEU A 157 12.06 3.55 12.69
CA LEU A 157 12.27 5.00 12.74
C LEU A 157 12.55 5.45 14.18
N ALA A 158 11.75 4.99 15.15
CA ALA A 158 11.96 5.31 16.55
C ALA A 158 13.34 4.81 17.05
N GLU A 159 13.73 3.59 16.68
CA GLU A 159 15.06 3.05 16.99
C GLU A 159 16.19 3.93 16.43
N ARG A 160 16.11 4.30 15.14
CA ARG A 160 17.13 5.15 14.51
C ARG A 160 17.19 6.55 15.07
N LEU A 161 16.07 7.10 15.54
CA LEU A 161 16.05 8.39 16.23
C LEU A 161 16.74 8.30 17.60
N LEU A 162 16.51 7.22 18.35
CA LEU A 162 17.20 6.98 19.63
C LEU A 162 18.72 6.78 19.46
N ASP A 163 19.15 6.19 18.33
CA ASP A 163 20.57 6.07 17.99
C ASP A 163 21.25 7.44 17.83
N ARG A 164 20.53 8.46 17.33
CA ARG A 164 21.06 9.84 17.18
C ARG A 164 21.25 10.52 18.53
N GLY A 165 20.33 10.30 19.46
CA GLY A 165 20.44 10.71 20.86
C GLY A 165 20.38 12.22 21.13
N ASP A 166 20.12 13.06 20.12
CA ASP A 166 19.80 14.47 20.34
C ASP A 166 18.37 14.64 20.88
N GLY A 167 18.12 15.69 21.67
CA GLY A 167 16.85 15.84 22.39
C GLY A 167 15.61 15.86 21.48
N ALA A 168 15.71 16.47 20.30
CA ALA A 168 14.60 16.49 19.35
C ALA A 168 14.30 15.10 18.77
N ALA A 169 15.34 14.32 18.48
CA ALA A 169 15.18 12.93 18.03
C ALA A 169 14.58 12.03 19.12
N VAL A 170 15.00 12.21 20.38
CA VAL A 170 14.45 11.46 21.52
C VAL A 170 12.96 11.78 21.72
N ASP A 171 12.57 13.05 21.67
CA ASP A 171 11.17 13.47 21.80
C ASP A 171 10.28 12.86 20.70
N GLU A 172 10.76 12.86 19.45
CA GLU A 172 10.05 12.23 18.33
C GLU A 172 9.94 10.71 18.52
N ALA A 173 11.01 10.05 18.97
CA ALA A 173 10.99 8.62 19.26
C ALA A 173 10.01 8.26 20.37
N ALA A 174 9.91 9.08 21.43
CA ALA A 174 8.94 8.91 22.50
C ALA A 174 7.50 8.98 21.96
N ALA A 175 7.18 10.02 21.19
CA ALA A 175 5.84 10.19 20.60
C ALA A 175 5.47 9.03 19.64
N LEU A 176 6.43 8.53 18.86
CA LEU A 176 6.23 7.36 18.01
C LEU A 176 5.96 6.09 18.84
N SER A 177 6.71 5.90 19.93
CA SER A 177 6.56 4.74 20.81
C SER A 177 5.20 4.73 21.52
N GLU A 178 4.73 5.88 22.00
CA GLU A 178 3.38 6.03 22.57
C GLU A 178 2.29 5.65 21.57
N ARG A 179 2.44 6.08 20.30
CA ARG A 179 1.50 5.71 19.24
C ARG A 179 1.53 4.21 18.94
N LEU A 180 2.70 3.59 18.94
CA LEU A 180 2.85 2.14 18.73
C LEU A 180 2.15 1.35 19.85
N VAL A 181 2.37 1.74 21.10
CA VAL A 181 1.71 1.13 22.27
C VAL A 181 0.20 1.32 22.24
N ALA A 182 -0.28 2.52 21.87
CA ALA A 182 -1.71 2.77 21.76
C ALA A 182 -2.38 1.96 20.64
N ALA A 183 -1.65 1.71 19.55
CA ALA A 183 -2.16 0.94 18.41
C ALA A 183 -2.19 -0.57 18.68
N ASP A 184 -1.20 -1.11 19.38
CA ASP A 184 -1.15 -2.52 19.79
C ASP A 184 -0.47 -2.66 21.17
N PRO A 185 -1.25 -2.62 22.26
CA PRO A 185 -0.71 -2.71 23.62
C PRO A 185 0.02 -4.02 23.93
N LEU A 186 -0.23 -5.09 23.16
CA LEU A 186 0.39 -6.39 23.36
C LEU A 186 1.73 -6.53 22.62
N ARG A 187 2.09 -5.56 21.79
CA ARG A 187 3.33 -5.57 21.03
C ARG A 187 4.47 -4.99 21.87
N GLU A 188 5.30 -5.87 22.41
CA GLU A 188 6.40 -5.54 23.33
C GLU A 188 7.33 -4.44 22.80
N ARG A 189 7.63 -4.45 21.49
CA ARG A 189 8.59 -3.52 20.89
C ARG A 189 8.21 -2.05 21.07
N GLY A 190 6.91 -1.71 21.07
CA GLY A 190 6.47 -0.34 21.34
C GLY A 190 6.81 0.10 22.78
N HIS A 191 6.63 -0.79 23.74
CA HIS A 191 6.96 -0.54 25.15
C HIS A 191 8.47 -0.44 25.37
N GLU A 192 9.25 -1.33 24.75
CA GLU A 192 10.72 -1.29 24.80
C GLU A 192 11.25 0.07 24.35
N LEU A 193 10.78 0.57 23.20
CA LEU A 193 11.18 1.86 22.66
C LEU A 193 10.76 3.02 23.57
N ALA A 194 9.58 2.97 24.18
CA ALA A 194 9.12 3.97 25.14
C ALA A 194 10.02 4.02 26.40
N ILE A 195 10.41 2.86 26.92
CA ILE A 195 11.34 2.76 28.06
C ILE A 195 12.72 3.33 27.69
N LEU A 196 13.23 2.99 26.51
CA LEU A 196 14.51 3.49 26.02
C LEU A 196 14.50 5.01 25.82
N ALA A 197 13.41 5.56 25.30
CA ALA A 197 13.25 7.00 25.11
C ALA A 197 13.22 7.74 26.46
N ALA A 198 12.50 7.21 27.46
CA ALA A 198 12.43 7.81 28.79
C ALA A 198 13.74 7.75 29.59
N ALA A 199 14.71 6.92 29.17
CA ALA A 199 16.00 6.76 29.81
C ALA A 199 17.11 7.67 29.24
N ARG A 200 16.83 8.44 28.18
CA ARG A 200 17.76 9.38 27.54
C ARG A 200 17.55 10.81 28.06
#